data_AF-A0A7L4RCA9-F1
#
_entry.id   AF-A0A7L4RCA9-F1
#
_cell.length_a   1.000
_cell.length_b   1.000
_cell.length_c   1.000
_cell.angle_alpha   90.00
_cell.angle_beta   90.00
_cell.angle_gamma   90.00
#
_symmetry.space_group_name_H-M   'P 1'
#
loop_
_entity.id
_entity.type
_entity.pdbx_description
1 polymer ?
#
loop_
_entity_poly.entity_id
_entity_poly.type
_entity_poly.pdbx_seq_one_letter_code
_entity_poly.pdbx_strand_id
1 'polypeptide(L)'
;MKNGNPATLAILAAAIVSLTIAEVALIGVGILPPVLSYSLGNLFFSLLRLALAVYGGLLVAKKGLGAAAFNGALLLFAGSLTLCIATLAGSTYLGRPILGLAAPDTFSMILLLSITVVENTLLGAVLAAIAAFVSNKLGKD
;
A
#
# COMPACT_ATOMS: atom_id res chain seq x y z
N MET A 1 -25.04 3.21 1.57
CA MET A 1 -23.94 2.33 1.13
C MET A 1 -24.16 0.93 1.71
N LYS A 2 -24.17 -0.13 0.88
CA LYS A 2 -24.30 -1.53 1.35
C LYS A 2 -23.09 -1.84 2.25
N ASN A 3 -23.33 -2.41 3.43
CA ASN A 3 -22.31 -2.90 4.36
C ASN A 3 -21.15 -3.52 3.58
N GLY A 4 -19.92 -3.02 3.76
CA GLY A 4 -18.74 -3.47 3.01
C GLY A 4 -18.69 -5.00 2.92
N ASN A 5 -18.96 -5.51 1.71
CA ASN A 5 -18.96 -6.93 1.40
C ASN A 5 -17.48 -7.40 1.44
N PRO A 6 -17.15 -8.51 2.12
CA PRO A 6 -15.79 -9.06 2.10
C PRO A 6 -15.24 -9.23 0.68
N ALA A 7 -16.10 -9.52 -0.31
CA ALA A 7 -15.70 -9.57 -1.71
C ALA A 7 -15.15 -8.23 -2.24
N THR A 8 -15.72 -7.10 -1.82
CA THR A 8 -15.26 -5.76 -2.27
C THR A 8 -13.89 -5.43 -1.69
N LEU A 9 -13.64 -5.78 -0.43
CA LEU A 9 -12.32 -5.59 0.20
C LEU A 9 -11.26 -6.48 -0.46
N ALA A 10 -11.60 -7.72 -0.81
CA ALA A 10 -10.71 -8.61 -1.55
C ALA A 10 -10.37 -8.06 -2.94
N ILE A 11 -11.37 -7.49 -3.65
CA ILE A 11 -11.14 -6.82 -4.94
C ILE A 11 -10.21 -5.61 -4.79
N LEU A 12 -10.37 -4.80 -3.74
CA LEU A 12 -9.49 -3.66 -3.48
C LEU A 12 -8.06 -4.11 -3.16
N ALA A 13 -7.89 -5.18 -2.36
CA ALA A 13 -6.58 -5.75 -2.07
C ALA A 13 -5.93 -6.27 -3.36
N ALA A 14 -6.67 -7.00 -4.20
CA ALA A 14 -6.19 -7.46 -5.50
C ALA A 14 -5.78 -6.28 -6.40
N ALA A 15 -6.57 -5.20 -6.44
CA ALA A 15 -6.24 -4.01 -7.21
C ALA A 15 -4.94 -3.33 -6.73
N ILE A 16 -4.74 -3.21 -5.41
CA ILE A 16 -3.50 -2.66 -4.84
C ILE A 16 -2.30 -3.53 -5.20
N VAL A 17 -2.45 -4.85 -5.10
CA VAL A 17 -1.39 -5.80 -5.47
C VAL A 17 -1.07 -5.70 -6.95
N SER A 18 -2.08 -5.70 -7.84
CA SER A 18 -1.88 -5.56 -9.28
C SER A 18 -1.21 -4.23 -9.66
N LEU A 19 -1.63 -3.12 -9.04
CA LEU A 19 -0.99 -1.82 -9.23
C LEU A 19 0.47 -1.83 -8.79
N THR A 20 0.76 -2.49 -7.66
CA THR A 20 2.12 -2.62 -7.15
C THR A 20 2.99 -3.46 -8.08
N ILE A 21 2.46 -4.57 -8.60
CA ILE A 21 3.16 -5.40 -9.59
C ILE A 21 3.45 -4.60 -10.86
N ALA A 22 2.49 -3.78 -11.33
CA ALA A 22 2.71 -2.92 -12.48
C ALA A 22 3.82 -1.88 -12.23
N GLU A 23 3.82 -1.21 -11.07
CA GLU A 23 4.89 -0.28 -10.67
C GLU A 23 6.25 -0.98 -10.64
N VAL A 24 6.33 -2.15 -9.99
CA VAL A 24 7.55 -2.98 -9.93
C VAL A 24 8.03 -3.35 -11.33
N ALA A 25 7.13 -3.76 -12.23
CA ALA A 25 7.49 -4.13 -13.59
C ALA A 25 8.05 -2.92 -14.36
N LEU A 26 7.42 -1.75 -14.25
CA LEU A 26 7.88 -0.51 -14.86
C LEU A 26 9.24 -0.06 -14.34
N ILE A 27 9.52 -0.26 -13.05
CA ILE A 27 10.85 -0.03 -12.46
C ILE A 27 11.85 -1.05 -12.99
N GLY A 28 11.47 -2.33 -13.06
CA GLY A 28 12.30 -3.42 -13.54
C GLY A 28 12.79 -3.22 -14.98
N VAL A 29 11.93 -2.68 -15.87
CA VAL A 29 12.30 -2.35 -17.26
C VAL A 29 12.95 -0.97 -17.42
N GLY A 30 13.10 -0.20 -16.33
CA GLY A 30 13.74 1.11 -16.33
C GLY A 30 12.88 2.26 -16.86
N ILE A 31 11.56 2.07 -17.00
CA ILE A 31 10.62 3.17 -17.35
C ILE A 31 10.42 4.10 -16.16
N LEU A 32 10.34 3.52 -14.95
CA LEU A 32 10.26 4.28 -13.70
C LEU A 32 11.57 4.19 -12.92
N PRO A 33 11.97 5.27 -12.22
CA PRO A 33 13.06 5.19 -11.27
C PRO A 33 12.62 4.42 -10.02
N PRO A 34 13.57 3.95 -9.18
CA PRO A 34 13.25 3.22 -7.95
C PRO A 34 12.24 3.97 -7.08
N VAL A 35 11.41 3.25 -6.32
CA VAL A 35 10.23 3.83 -5.62
C VAL A 35 10.58 5.04 -4.74
N LEU A 36 11.70 5.00 -4.02
CA LEU A 36 12.16 6.10 -3.16
C LEU A 36 12.68 7.33 -3.92
N SER A 37 12.87 7.23 -5.24
CA SER A 37 13.18 8.38 -6.08
C SER A 37 11.92 9.22 -6.29
N TYR A 38 12.00 10.51 -5.97
CA TYR A 38 10.89 11.44 -6.13
C TYR A 38 10.57 11.64 -7.62
N SER A 39 9.60 10.89 -8.14
CA SER A 39 9.16 10.97 -9.53
C SER A 39 7.64 11.04 -9.61
N LEU A 40 7.12 11.72 -10.64
CA LEU A 40 5.66 11.85 -10.86
C LEU A 40 4.98 10.48 -11.00
N GLY A 41 5.67 9.50 -11.60
CA GLY A 41 5.16 8.14 -11.73
C GLY A 41 5.01 7.45 -10.37
N ASN A 42 6.04 7.47 -9.53
CA ASN A 42 5.99 6.87 -8.19
C ASN A 42 4.96 7.56 -7.29
N LEU A 43 4.80 8.88 -7.42
CA LEU A 43 3.75 9.64 -6.74
C LEU A 43 2.36 9.20 -7.19
N PHE A 44 2.14 9.00 -8.49
CA PHE A 44 0.87 8.53 -9.03
C PHE A 44 0.48 7.15 -8.47
N PHE A 45 1.39 6.17 -8.49
CA PHE A 45 1.14 4.84 -7.92
C PHE A 45 0.90 4.89 -6.41
N SER A 46 1.66 5.72 -5.70
CA SER A 46 1.49 5.90 -4.25
C SER A 46 0.13 6.53 -3.91
N LEU A 47 -0.28 7.57 -4.64
CA LEU A 47 -1.60 8.21 -4.48
C LEU A 47 -2.74 7.26 -4.81
N LEU A 48 -2.62 6.44 -5.86
CA LEU A 48 -3.63 5.44 -6.21
C LEU A 48 -3.82 4.41 -5.08
N ARG A 49 -2.72 3.86 -4.54
CA ARG A 49 -2.80 2.92 -3.41
C ARG A 49 -3.44 3.57 -2.18
N LEU A 50 -3.07 4.82 -1.90
CA LEU A 50 -3.63 5.59 -0.79
C LEU A 50 -5.14 5.82 -0.98
N ALA A 51 -5.56 6.19 -2.20
CA ALA A 51 -6.95 6.41 -2.54
C ALA A 51 -7.78 5.13 -2.41
N LEU A 52 -7.24 3.98 -2.82
CA LEU A 52 -7.90 2.68 -2.64
C LEU A 52 -8.03 2.29 -1.17
N ALA A 53 -7.00 2.56 -0.35
CA ALA A 53 -7.06 2.33 1.10
C ALA A 53 -8.11 3.23 1.79
N VAL A 54 -8.14 4.51 1.42
CA VAL A 54 -9.14 5.49 1.88
C VAL A 54 -10.54 5.05 1.47
N TYR A 55 -10.74 4.65 0.21
CA TYR A 55 -12.01 4.15 -0.29
C TYR A 55 -12.45 2.87 0.46
N GLY A 56 -11.52 1.95 0.73
CA GLY A 56 -11.76 0.79 1.58
C GLY A 56 -12.25 1.17 2.97
N GLY A 57 -11.63 2.18 3.60
CA GLY A 57 -12.05 2.75 4.88
C GLY A 57 -13.47 3.34 4.84
N LEU A 58 -13.80 4.10 3.79
CA LEU A 58 -15.13 4.67 3.58
C LEU A 58 -16.21 3.59 3.46
N LEU A 59 -15.95 2.50 2.75
CA LEU A 59 -16.91 1.40 2.57
C LEU A 59 -17.30 0.69 3.87
N VAL A 60 -16.44 0.75 4.88
CA VAL A 60 -16.67 0.15 6.20
C VAL A 60 -16.90 1.19 7.30
N ALA A 61 -17.07 2.47 6.95
CA ALA A 61 -17.24 3.55 7.92
C ALA A 61 -18.41 3.30 8.90
N LYS A 62 -19.50 2.70 8.40
CA LYS A 62 -20.67 2.29 9.20
C LYS A 62 -20.41 1.16 10.21
N LYS A 63 -19.33 0.40 10.05
CA LYS A 63 -18.92 -0.67 10.98
C LYS A 63 -18.04 -0.14 12.13
N GLY A 64 -17.74 1.16 12.13
CA GLY A 64 -16.96 1.82 13.17
C GLY A 64 -15.50 2.08 12.76
N LEU A 65 -14.85 2.99 13.49
CA LEU A 65 -13.48 3.45 13.22
C LEU A 65 -12.45 2.32 13.30
N GLY A 66 -12.61 1.39 14.25
CA GLY A 66 -11.70 0.24 14.38
C GLY A 66 -11.74 -0.69 13.16
N ALA A 67 -12.92 -0.93 12.58
CA ALA A 67 -13.05 -1.72 11.36
C ALA A 67 -12.45 -0.99 10.15
N ALA A 68 -12.63 0.33 10.05
CA ALA A 68 -12.00 1.14 9.01
C ALA A 68 -10.47 1.13 9.11
N ALA A 69 -9.94 1.33 10.31
CA ALA A 69 -8.51 1.27 10.57
C ALA A 69 -7.91 -0.10 10.19
N PHE A 70 -8.54 -1.19 10.64
CA PHE A 70 -8.05 -2.54 10.34
C PHE A 70 -8.05 -2.84 8.83
N ASN A 71 -9.10 -2.46 8.11
CA ASN A 71 -9.17 -2.67 6.66
C ASN A 71 -8.17 -1.80 5.90
N GLY A 72 -7.98 -0.54 6.31
CA GLY A 72 -6.95 0.33 5.73
C GLY A 72 -5.54 -0.21 5.94
N ALA A 73 -5.24 -0.68 7.16
CA ALA A 73 -3.99 -1.37 7.47
C ALA A 73 -3.77 -2.57 6.56
N LEU A 74 -4.78 -3.45 6.44
CA LEU A 74 -4.67 -4.67 5.65
C LEU A 74 -4.44 -4.39 4.15
N LEU A 75 -5.09 -3.35 3.61
CA LEU A 75 -4.94 -2.92 2.23
C LEU A 75 -3.53 -2.40 1.92
N LEU A 76 -2.97 -1.51 2.76
CA LEU A 76 -1.59 -1.03 2.56
C LEU A 76 -0.52 -2.05 2.98
N PHE A 77 -0.83 -2.95 3.90
CA PHE A 77 0.00 -4.11 4.20
C PHE A 77 0.20 -4.98 2.96
N ALA A 78 -0.88 -5.31 2.24
CA ALA A 78 -0.78 -6.14 1.04
C ALA A 78 0.11 -5.49 -0.05
N GLY A 79 -0.04 -4.17 -0.26
CA GLY A 79 0.80 -3.43 -1.21
C GLY A 79 2.26 -3.36 -0.79
N SER A 80 2.53 -3.00 0.48
CA SER A 80 3.91 -2.91 1.00
C SER A 80 4.60 -4.27 1.02
N LEU A 81 3.91 -5.34 1.42
CA LEU A 81 4.45 -6.70 1.36
C LEU A 81 4.82 -7.09 -0.08
N THR A 82 3.98 -6.76 -1.05
CA THR A 82 4.27 -7.00 -2.48
C THR A 82 5.53 -6.25 -2.93
N LEU A 83 5.67 -4.96 -2.56
CA LEU A 83 6.89 -4.19 -2.83
C LEU A 83 8.15 -4.79 -2.17
N CYS A 84 8.02 -5.28 -0.94
CA CYS A 84 9.13 -5.88 -0.21
C CYS A 84 9.58 -7.19 -0.85
N ILE A 85 8.64 -8.06 -1.23
CA ILE A 85 8.93 -9.30 -1.97
C ILE A 85 9.59 -8.96 -3.31
N ALA A 86 9.04 -7.98 -4.04
CA ALA A 86 9.61 -7.52 -5.30
C ALA A 86 11.03 -6.95 -5.14
N THR A 87 11.29 -6.21 -4.06
CA THR A 87 12.63 -5.67 -3.77
C THR A 87 13.62 -6.76 -3.42
N LEU A 88 13.21 -7.74 -2.61
CA LEU A 88 14.04 -8.90 -2.29
C LEU A 88 14.37 -9.70 -3.55
N ALA A 89 13.37 -9.98 -4.38
CA ALA A 89 13.55 -10.65 -5.66
C ALA A 89 14.44 -9.84 -6.62
N GLY A 90 14.19 -8.53 -6.76
CA GLY A 90 14.99 -7.65 -7.61
C GLY A 90 16.46 -7.55 -7.17
N SER A 91 16.70 -7.46 -5.86
CA SER A 91 18.07 -7.46 -5.31
C SER A 91 18.81 -8.78 -5.54
N THR A 92 18.09 -9.91 -5.46
CA THR A 92 18.68 -11.26 -5.53
C THR A 92 18.88 -11.73 -6.98
N TYR A 93 17.92 -11.43 -7.87
CA TYR A 93 17.91 -11.97 -9.24
C TYR A 93 18.30 -10.94 -10.32
N LEU A 94 18.02 -9.65 -10.11
CA LEU A 94 18.23 -8.60 -11.12
C LEU A 94 19.41 -7.67 -10.78
N GLY A 95 20.01 -7.83 -9.60
CA GLY A 95 21.09 -6.96 -9.12
C GLY A 95 20.67 -5.49 -8.95
N ARG A 96 19.36 -5.21 -8.87
CA ARG A 96 18.79 -3.86 -8.78
C ARG A 96 17.67 -3.80 -7.74
N PRO A 97 17.78 -2.95 -6.70
CA PRO A 97 16.72 -2.82 -5.71
C PRO A 97 15.54 -2.00 -6.26
N ILE A 98 14.34 -2.58 -6.24
CA ILE A 98 13.11 -1.92 -6.74
C ILE A 98 12.72 -0.71 -5.89
N LEU A 99 12.81 -0.83 -4.56
CA LEU A 99 12.62 0.31 -3.66
C LEU A 99 13.73 1.37 -3.78
N GLY A 100 14.89 1.03 -4.35
CA GLY A 100 16.07 1.91 -4.34
C GLY A 100 16.86 1.90 -3.04
N LEU A 101 16.55 0.96 -2.14
CA LEU A 101 17.30 0.73 -0.91
C LEU A 101 18.57 -0.07 -1.22
N ALA A 102 19.72 0.45 -0.79
CA ALA A 102 20.97 -0.30 -0.74
C ALA A 102 21.28 -0.60 0.73
N ALA A 103 21.40 -1.89 1.06
CA ALA A 103 21.80 -2.36 2.38
C ALA A 103 23.11 -3.15 2.27
N PRO A 104 24.00 -3.08 3.28
CA PRO A 104 25.28 -3.77 3.26
C PRO A 104 25.15 -5.30 3.31
N ASP A 105 24.05 -5.81 3.86
CA ASP A 105 23.77 -7.23 4.03
C ASP A 105 22.26 -7.53 3.98
N THR A 106 21.92 -8.80 3.78
CA THR A 106 20.53 -9.27 3.66
C THR A 106 19.72 -9.05 4.93
N PHE A 107 20.33 -9.14 6.11
CA PHE A 107 19.62 -8.96 7.38
C PHE A 107 19.20 -7.49 7.55
N SER A 108 20.11 -6.55 7.28
CA SER A 108 19.81 -5.11 7.24
C SER A 108 18.71 -4.78 6.23
N MET A 109 18.73 -5.42 5.05
CA MET A 109 17.68 -5.26 4.04
C MET A 109 16.32 -5.75 4.56
N ILE A 110 16.25 -6.94 5.15
CA ILE A 110 15.01 -7.47 5.74
C ILE A 110 14.47 -6.54 6.84
N LEU A 111 15.35 -5.98 7.66
CA LEU A 111 14.98 -5.02 8.72
C LEU A 111 14.35 -3.76 8.13
N LEU A 112 14.97 -3.15 7.13
CA LEU A 112 14.44 -1.97 6.44
C LEU A 112 13.10 -2.24 5.75
N LEU A 113 12.98 -3.40 5.09
CA LEU A 113 11.72 -3.83 4.47
C LEU A 113 10.63 -4.03 5.52
N SER A 114 10.96 -4.61 6.68
CA SER A 114 10.01 -4.82 7.77
C SER A 114 9.50 -3.49 8.34
N ILE A 115 10.40 -2.51 8.54
CA ILE A 115 10.03 -1.15 8.95
C ILE A 115 9.09 -0.52 7.93
N THR A 116 9.42 -0.65 6.63
CA THR A 116 8.59 -0.13 5.53
C THR A 116 7.17 -0.71 5.57
N VAL A 117 7.03 -2.02 5.80
CA VAL A 117 5.71 -2.67 5.93
C VAL A 117 4.94 -2.12 7.14
N VAL A 118 5.60 -1.98 8.29
CA VAL A 118 4.97 -1.46 9.52
C VAL A 118 4.49 -0.02 9.31
N GLU A 119 5.33 0.85 8.75
CA GLU A 119 4.98 2.25 8.48
C GLU A 119 3.80 2.37 7.51
N ASN A 120 3.82 1.63 6.40
CA ASN A 120 2.72 1.65 5.43
C ASN A 120 1.42 1.10 6.01
N THR A 121 1.51 0.07 6.86
CA THR A 121 0.34 -0.50 7.55
C THR A 121 -0.26 0.51 8.52
N LEU A 122 0.57 1.20 9.31
CA LEU A 122 0.12 2.25 10.23
C LEU A 122 -0.51 3.44 9.49
N LEU A 123 0.13 3.90 8.41
CA LEU A 123 -0.43 4.95 7.55
C LEU A 123 -1.79 4.55 6.99
N GLY A 124 -1.94 3.30 6.55
CA GLY A 124 -3.20 2.77 6.04
C GLY A 124 -4.30 2.78 7.08
N ALA A 125 -3.98 2.37 8.32
CA ALA A 125 -4.92 2.41 9.43
C ALA A 125 -5.38 3.84 9.73
N VAL A 126 -4.44 4.77 9.87
CA VAL A 126 -4.73 6.16 10.22
C VAL A 126 -5.58 6.83 9.14
N LEU A 127 -5.22 6.68 7.87
CA LEU A 127 -5.93 7.34 6.77
C LEU A 127 -7.34 6.77 6.56
N ALA A 128 -7.51 5.46 6.66
CA ALA A 128 -8.84 4.84 6.58
C ALA A 128 -9.72 5.23 7.77
N ALA A 129 -9.16 5.32 8.97
CA ALA A 129 -9.88 5.80 10.15
C ALA A 129 -10.30 7.26 10.02
N ILE A 130 -9.40 8.15 9.55
CA ILE A 130 -9.71 9.55 9.28
C ILE A 130 -10.82 9.66 8.22
N ALA A 131 -10.72 8.89 7.14
CA ALA A 131 -11.72 8.90 6.09
C ALA A 131 -13.11 8.48 6.61
N ALA A 132 -13.17 7.40 7.40
CA ALA A 132 -14.41 6.96 8.04
C ALA A 132 -14.95 8.01 9.03
N PHE A 133 -14.09 8.64 9.83
CA PHE A 133 -14.48 9.71 10.75
C PHE A 133 -15.09 10.89 10.00
N VAL A 134 -14.44 11.36 8.93
CA VAL A 134 -14.93 12.46 8.10
C VAL A 134 -16.26 12.11 7.43
N SER A 135 -16.41 10.88 6.92
CA SER A 135 -17.67 10.41 6.33
C SER A 135 -18.82 10.47 7.34
N ASN A 136 -18.60 9.93 8.54
CA ASN A 136 -19.59 9.92 9.62
C ASN A 136 -19.96 11.34 10.07
N LYS A 137 -18.99 12.27 10.11
CA LYS A 137 -19.19 13.68 10.48
C LYS A 137 -19.96 14.49 9.44
N LEU A 138 -19.77 14.20 8.16
CA LEU A 138 -20.39 14.93 7.05
C LEU A 138 -21.83 14.50 6.76
N GLY A 139 -22.38 13.56 7.53
CA GLY A 139 -23.76 13.09 7.32
C GLY A 139 -23.96 12.48 5.92
N LYS A 140 -22.88 12.00 5.28
CA LYS A 140 -22.97 11.22 4.02
C LYS A 140 -23.48 9.79 4.26
N ASP A 141 -24.14 9.56 5.39
CA ASP A 141 -24.61 8.27 5.87
C ASP A 141 -26.12 8.18 6.01
#